data_AF-A0A5C9CGG9-F1
#
_entry.id   AF-A0A5C9CGG9-F1
#
_cell.length_a   1.000
_cell.length_b   1.000
_cell.length_c   1.000
_cell.angle_alpha   90.00
_cell.angle_beta   90.00
_cell.angle_gamma   90.00
#
_symmetry.space_group_name_H-M   'P 1'
#
loop_
_entity.id
_entity.type
_entity.pdbx_description
1 polymer ?
#
loop_
_entity_poly.entity_id
_entity_poly.type
_entity_poly.pdbx_seq_one_letter_code
_entity_poly.pdbx_strand_id
1 'polypeptide(L)'
;MGTSKFAKLAVVILCLMSVTPAMAQGRGRGSSRGGVQIGAGGGQQNQQAMQQQIQQIGQQLQQGQQVLTDASEKATEVRQVWQKADADHKQNLRELAQAKKSAEEDAKNSPELKAAKDKLETLRGELADVRKKVIETLLKDNEEYQKASKVYEAAVAEQKANMGAGVSPETRRELTKKVADADKSKRTIEDVAMANDSDAKELTKQIKEATAELGMASKRKTESIESDPKLSSAKVAFLRTRDELKKAKSDLDQADGEANRIRSAMQALVNQRNAIQNQINLQQRMQQGGNNGNQQNGNRNGRSG
;
A
#
# COMPACT_ATOMS: atom_id res chain seq x y z
N MET A 1 -30.67 20.82 -8.69
CA MET A 1 -30.58 22.25 -8.28
C MET A 1 -29.81 22.31 -6.95
N GLY A 2 -28.51 22.62 -6.96
CA GLY A 2 -27.67 22.47 -5.76
C GLY A 2 -26.36 23.27 -5.78
N THR A 3 -26.29 24.36 -6.54
CA THR A 3 -25.05 25.14 -6.75
C THR A 3 -24.94 26.40 -5.89
N SER A 4 -25.88 26.67 -4.97
CA SER A 4 -25.96 27.98 -4.30
C SER A 4 -25.05 28.17 -3.08
N LYS A 5 -24.55 27.09 -2.43
CA LYS A 5 -23.70 27.20 -1.23
C LYS A 5 -22.20 27.34 -1.56
N PHE A 6 -21.70 26.67 -2.60
CA PHE A 6 -20.30 26.79 -3.04
C PHE A 6 -19.99 28.18 -3.63
N ALA A 7 -20.95 28.82 -4.31
CA ALA A 7 -20.77 30.17 -4.83
C ALA A 7 -20.64 31.22 -3.71
N LYS A 8 -21.35 31.05 -2.59
CA LYS A 8 -21.24 31.97 -1.45
C LYS A 8 -19.91 31.81 -0.68
N LEU A 9 -19.39 30.58 -0.60
CA LEU A 9 -18.10 30.30 0.04
C LEU A 9 -16.92 30.86 -0.78
N ALA A 10 -16.98 30.75 -2.11
CA ALA A 10 -15.97 31.31 -3.00
C ALA A 10 -15.92 32.85 -2.92
N VAL A 11 -17.05 33.53 -2.77
CA VAL A 11 -17.11 35.00 -2.62
C VAL A 11 -16.48 35.47 -1.31
N VAL A 12 -16.63 34.73 -0.21
CA VAL A 12 -15.99 35.08 1.07
C VAL A 12 -14.46 34.92 0.98
N ILE A 13 -13.97 33.87 0.30
CA ILE A 13 -12.53 33.65 0.10
C ILE A 13 -11.94 34.67 -0.90
N LEU A 14 -12.67 35.06 -1.95
CA LEU A 14 -12.23 36.08 -2.90
C LEU A 14 -12.15 37.49 -2.26
N CYS A 15 -13.07 37.80 -1.34
CA CYS A 15 -13.04 39.05 -0.58
C CYS A 15 -11.90 39.10 0.45
N LEU A 16 -11.36 37.96 0.89
CA LEU A 16 -10.23 37.89 1.82
C LEU A 16 -8.86 38.11 1.16
N MET A 17 -8.76 38.09 -0.18
CA MET A 17 -7.50 38.27 -0.91
C MET A 17 -7.30 39.67 -1.54
N SER A 18 -8.23 40.61 -1.35
CA SER A 18 -8.23 41.91 -2.03
C SER A 18 -8.09 43.11 -1.09
N VAL A 19 -7.26 43.01 -0.04
CA VAL A 19 -6.84 44.19 0.72
C VAL A 19 -5.32 44.20 0.90
N THR A 20 -4.62 44.54 -0.17
CA THR A 20 -3.26 45.11 -0.07
C THR A 20 -3.41 46.63 0.02
N PRO A 21 -2.95 47.29 1.09
CA PRO A 21 -2.82 48.74 1.05
C PRO A 21 -1.67 49.08 0.11
N ALA A 22 -1.99 49.73 -1.02
CA ALA A 22 -1.01 50.36 -1.87
C ALA A 22 -0.34 51.50 -1.08
N MET A 23 0.82 51.22 -0.49
CA MET A 23 1.70 52.28 0.00
C MET A 23 2.33 52.98 -1.20
N ALA A 24 1.78 54.14 -1.54
CA ALA A 24 2.36 55.06 -2.51
C ALA A 24 3.72 55.58 -1.99
N GLN A 25 4.79 54.92 -2.43
CA GLN A 25 6.17 55.35 -2.22
C GLN A 25 6.54 56.34 -3.34
N GLY A 26 6.23 57.63 -3.15
CA GLY A 26 6.67 58.70 -4.04
C GLY A 26 8.07 59.18 -3.66
N ARG A 27 9.09 58.80 -4.44
CA ARG A 27 10.49 59.21 -4.26
C ARG A 27 10.85 60.29 -5.31
N GLY A 28 10.95 61.54 -4.86
CA GLY A 28 11.94 62.55 -5.30
C GLY A 28 11.66 63.43 -6.53
N ARG A 29 11.49 64.75 -6.31
CA ARG A 29 12.45 65.82 -6.71
C ARG A 29 11.80 67.21 -6.58
N GLY A 30 12.56 68.18 -6.06
CA GLY A 30 12.42 69.59 -6.42
C GLY A 30 11.85 70.54 -5.37
N SER A 31 12.76 71.24 -4.68
CA SER A 31 12.69 72.66 -4.31
C SER A 31 11.31 73.31 -4.05
N SER A 32 11.00 73.60 -2.79
CA SER A 32 10.65 74.97 -2.34
C SER A 32 10.57 75.06 -0.82
N ARG A 33 11.22 76.08 -0.27
CA ARG A 33 10.98 76.64 1.06
C ARG A 33 9.48 76.89 1.24
N GLY A 34 8.89 76.26 2.25
CA GLY A 34 7.53 76.51 2.70
C GLY A 34 7.25 75.61 3.88
N GLY A 35 6.95 76.19 5.04
CA GLY A 35 6.75 75.45 6.28
C GLY A 35 5.70 74.36 6.10
N VAL A 36 6.08 73.11 6.36
CA VAL A 36 5.11 72.04 6.58
C VAL A 36 4.47 72.32 7.93
N GLN A 37 3.34 73.03 7.89
CA GLN A 37 2.37 72.99 8.96
C GLN A 37 1.96 71.53 9.11
N ILE A 38 2.55 70.84 10.09
CA ILE A 38 2.09 69.52 10.54
C ILE A 38 0.70 69.77 11.11
N GLY A 39 -0.31 69.68 10.24
CA GLY A 39 -1.70 69.81 10.62
C GLY A 39 -2.04 68.72 11.63
N ALA A 40 -2.22 69.12 12.88
CA ALA A 40 -2.67 68.28 14.00
C ALA A 40 -4.10 67.72 13.82
N GLY A 41 -4.68 67.78 12.62
CA GLY A 41 -6.07 67.37 12.33
C GLY A 41 -6.25 65.95 11.77
N GLY A 42 -5.17 65.27 11.33
CA GLY A 42 -5.29 63.94 10.68
C GLY A 42 -5.38 62.75 11.65
N GLY A 43 -5.04 62.94 12.92
CA GLY A 43 -4.97 61.85 13.91
C GLY A 43 -6.33 61.26 14.28
N GLN A 44 -7.38 62.08 14.33
CA GLN A 44 -8.73 61.62 14.70
C GLN A 44 -9.42 60.82 13.58
N GLN A 45 -9.29 61.24 12.31
CA GLN A 45 -9.86 60.51 11.18
C GLN A 45 -9.20 59.14 10.99
N ASN A 46 -7.86 59.06 11.14
CA ASN A 46 -7.15 57.81 11.03
C ASN A 46 -7.50 56.84 12.18
N GLN A 47 -7.73 57.36 13.39
CA GLN A 47 -8.15 56.56 14.53
C GLN A 47 -9.57 55.99 14.35
N GLN A 48 -10.49 56.79 13.80
CA GLN A 48 -11.85 56.32 13.48
C GLN A 48 -11.84 55.23 12.40
N ALA A 49 -11.03 55.38 11.35
CA ALA A 49 -10.90 54.37 10.29
C ALA A 49 -10.36 53.03 10.84
N MET A 50 -9.32 53.08 11.69
CA MET A 50 -8.78 51.87 12.34
C MET A 50 -9.80 51.19 13.28
N GLN A 51 -10.63 51.96 14.00
CA GLN A 51 -11.70 51.40 14.82
C GLN A 51 -12.78 50.71 13.99
N GLN A 52 -13.18 51.30 12.85
CA GLN A 52 -14.11 50.66 11.91
C GLN A 52 -13.52 49.35 11.36
N GLN A 53 -12.22 49.34 11.05
CA GLN A 53 -11.53 48.14 10.57
C GLN A 53 -11.52 47.01 11.62
N ILE A 54 -11.34 47.33 12.91
CA ILE A 54 -11.47 46.36 14.00
C ILE A 54 -12.88 45.78 14.09
N GLN A 55 -13.92 46.61 13.93
CA GLN A 55 -15.31 46.13 13.95
C GLN A 55 -15.60 45.20 12.77
N GLN A 56 -15.10 45.52 11.57
CA GLN A 56 -15.23 44.66 10.38
C GLN A 56 -14.53 43.31 10.58
N ILE A 57 -13.30 43.31 11.12
CA ILE A 57 -12.59 42.06 11.46
C ILE A 57 -13.38 41.27 12.51
N GLY A 58 -14.00 41.93 13.49
CA GLY A 58 -14.86 41.29 14.47
C GLY A 58 -16.05 40.54 13.85
N GLN A 59 -16.72 41.14 12.87
CA GLN A 59 -17.80 40.47 12.12
C GLN A 59 -17.29 39.30 11.29
N GLN A 60 -16.15 39.46 10.62
CA GLN A 60 -15.51 38.38 9.85
C GLN A 60 -15.08 37.21 10.74
N LEU A 61 -14.60 37.47 11.96
CA LEU A 61 -14.28 36.43 12.93
C LEU A 61 -15.52 35.67 13.41
N GLN A 62 -16.64 36.34 13.64
CA GLN A 62 -17.90 35.68 14.00
C GLN A 62 -18.42 34.78 12.87
N GLN A 63 -18.42 35.29 11.63
CA GLN A 63 -18.78 34.48 10.46
C GLN A 63 -17.82 33.31 10.26
N GLY A 64 -16.51 33.56 10.40
CA GLY A 64 -15.47 32.54 10.31
C GLY A 64 -15.65 31.44 11.36
N GLN A 65 -16.04 31.80 12.59
CA GLN A 65 -16.31 30.83 13.65
C GLN A 65 -17.48 29.90 13.29
N GLN A 66 -18.57 30.44 12.73
CA GLN A 66 -19.70 29.63 12.29
C GLN A 66 -19.29 28.67 11.17
N VAL A 67 -18.57 29.18 10.16
CA VAL A 67 -18.08 28.37 9.03
C VAL A 67 -17.09 27.30 9.51
N LEU A 68 -16.25 27.59 10.51
CA LEU A 68 -15.34 26.63 11.11
C LEU A 68 -16.08 25.52 11.85
N THR A 69 -17.15 25.85 12.58
CA THR A 69 -18.01 24.87 13.24
C THR A 69 -18.63 23.93 12.20
N ASP A 70 -19.28 24.47 11.16
CA ASP A 70 -19.89 23.69 10.09
C ASP A 70 -18.85 22.77 9.39
N ALA A 71 -17.66 23.29 9.10
CA ALA A 71 -16.58 22.52 8.49
C ALA A 71 -16.05 21.41 9.42
N SER A 72 -15.99 21.67 10.72
CA SER A 72 -15.53 20.70 11.72
C SER A 72 -16.56 19.59 11.95
N GLU A 73 -17.85 19.92 11.95
CA GLU A 73 -18.96 18.95 11.99
C GLU A 73 -18.91 18.05 10.76
N LYS A 74 -18.81 18.63 9.55
CA LYS A 74 -18.66 17.88 8.31
C LYS A 74 -17.42 16.98 8.31
N ALA A 75 -16.27 17.46 8.79
CA ALA A 75 -15.07 16.63 8.92
C ALA A 75 -15.29 15.44 9.86
N THR A 76 -16.07 15.64 10.93
CA THR A 76 -16.43 14.57 11.88
C THR A 76 -17.34 13.54 11.23
N GLU A 77 -18.38 13.96 10.51
CA GLU A 77 -19.29 13.06 9.78
C GLU A 77 -18.53 12.23 8.74
N VAL A 78 -17.70 12.89 7.92
CA VAL A 78 -16.91 12.21 6.89
C VAL A 78 -15.89 11.24 7.51
N ARG A 79 -15.33 11.58 8.68
CA ARG A 79 -14.44 10.66 9.41
C ARG A 79 -15.16 9.40 9.86
N GLN A 80 -16.40 9.48 10.32
CA GLN A 80 -17.20 8.30 10.66
C GLN A 80 -17.48 7.43 9.43
N VAL A 81 -17.81 8.06 8.29
CA VAL A 81 -17.99 7.35 7.01
C VAL A 81 -16.71 6.62 6.59
N TRP A 82 -15.55 7.30 6.69
CA TRP A 82 -14.26 6.69 6.39
C TRP A 82 -13.92 5.53 7.33
N GLN A 83 -14.16 5.68 8.64
CA GLN A 83 -13.92 4.61 9.62
C GLN A 83 -14.78 3.38 9.34
N LYS A 84 -16.05 3.58 8.96
CA LYS A 84 -16.93 2.49 8.56
C LYS A 84 -16.42 1.80 7.29
N ALA A 85 -16.07 2.57 6.26
CA ALA A 85 -15.53 2.02 5.02
C ALA A 85 -14.21 1.25 5.24
N ASP A 86 -13.35 1.70 6.15
CA ASP A 86 -12.12 1.01 6.53
C ASP A 86 -12.40 -0.31 7.25
N ALA A 87 -13.36 -0.33 8.17
CA ALA A 87 -13.79 -1.56 8.85
C ALA A 87 -14.39 -2.57 7.86
N ASP A 88 -15.30 -2.12 6.99
CA ASP A 88 -15.92 -2.96 5.95
C ASP A 88 -14.86 -3.50 4.97
N HIS A 89 -13.87 -2.68 4.59
CA HIS A 89 -12.77 -3.13 3.75
C HIS A 89 -11.89 -4.19 4.42
N LYS A 90 -11.55 -4.01 5.70
CA LYS A 90 -10.80 -5.00 6.48
C LYS A 90 -11.55 -6.31 6.64
N GLN A 91 -12.87 -6.25 6.84
CA GLN A 91 -13.71 -7.44 6.88
C GLN A 91 -13.70 -8.17 5.54
N ASN A 92 -13.98 -7.47 4.44
CA ASN A 92 -14.01 -8.08 3.10
C ASN A 92 -12.63 -8.64 2.68
N LEU A 93 -11.53 -8.03 3.13
CA LEU A 93 -10.19 -8.57 2.92
C LEU A 93 -10.01 -9.94 3.61
N ARG A 94 -10.52 -10.10 4.84
CA ARG A 94 -10.49 -11.39 5.57
C ARG A 94 -11.39 -12.42 4.90
N GLU A 95 -12.60 -12.02 4.49
CA GLU A 95 -13.54 -12.89 3.78
C GLU A 95 -12.97 -13.36 2.45
N LEU A 96 -12.30 -12.48 1.69
CA LEU A 96 -11.60 -12.84 0.46
C LEU A 96 -10.49 -13.87 0.72
N ALA A 97 -9.68 -13.67 1.75
CA ALA A 97 -8.62 -14.61 2.11
C ALA A 97 -9.20 -15.98 2.51
N GLN A 98 -10.29 -16.00 3.28
CA GLN A 98 -10.97 -17.22 3.68
C GLN A 98 -11.62 -17.94 2.48
N ALA A 99 -12.30 -17.22 1.59
CA ALA A 99 -12.90 -17.78 0.39
C ALA A 99 -11.83 -18.39 -0.53
N LYS A 100 -10.68 -17.71 -0.69
CA LYS A 100 -9.54 -18.25 -1.45
C LYS A 100 -9.04 -19.56 -0.85
N LYS A 101 -8.85 -19.60 0.48
CA LYS A 101 -8.39 -20.81 1.18
C LYS A 101 -9.40 -21.95 1.05
N SER A 102 -10.70 -21.67 1.18
CA SER A 102 -11.75 -22.69 1.01
C SER A 102 -11.74 -23.26 -0.40
N ALA A 103 -11.76 -22.40 -1.43
CA ALA A 103 -11.75 -22.83 -2.82
C ALA A 103 -10.51 -23.68 -3.14
N GLU A 104 -9.34 -23.30 -2.62
CA GLU A 104 -8.11 -24.08 -2.78
C GLU A 104 -8.18 -25.46 -2.11
N GLU A 105 -8.74 -25.56 -0.90
CA GLU A 105 -8.88 -26.83 -0.18
C GLU A 105 -9.94 -27.73 -0.85
N ASP A 106 -11.09 -27.19 -1.22
CA ASP A 106 -12.15 -27.94 -1.90
C ASP A 106 -11.64 -28.50 -3.24
N ALA A 107 -10.87 -27.71 -3.99
CA ALA A 107 -10.28 -28.15 -5.26
C ALA A 107 -9.13 -29.16 -5.07
N LYS A 108 -8.30 -29.03 -4.03
CA LYS A 108 -7.26 -30.03 -3.71
C LYS A 108 -7.86 -31.39 -3.33
N ASN A 109 -9.01 -31.37 -2.67
CA ASN A 109 -9.72 -32.55 -2.20
C ASN A 109 -10.77 -33.04 -3.20
N SER A 110 -10.71 -32.60 -4.46
CA SER A 110 -11.69 -33.02 -5.45
C SER A 110 -11.61 -34.54 -5.67
N PRO A 111 -12.78 -35.21 -5.75
CA PRO A 111 -12.83 -36.66 -5.92
C PRO A 111 -12.19 -37.09 -7.23
N GLU A 112 -12.28 -36.30 -8.31
CA GLU A 112 -11.65 -36.65 -9.58
C GLU A 112 -10.12 -36.62 -9.48
N LEU A 113 -9.55 -35.64 -8.78
CA LEU A 113 -8.09 -35.55 -8.62
C LEU A 113 -7.57 -36.69 -7.74
N LYS A 114 -8.30 -37.03 -6.68
CA LYS A 114 -7.97 -38.17 -5.83
C LYS A 114 -8.04 -39.49 -6.62
N ALA A 115 -9.16 -39.74 -7.31
CA ALA A 115 -9.33 -40.95 -8.11
C ALA A 115 -8.25 -41.10 -9.20
N ALA A 116 -7.87 -40.01 -9.87
CA ALA A 116 -6.82 -40.03 -10.88
C ALA A 116 -5.44 -40.34 -10.29
N LYS A 117 -5.12 -39.83 -9.09
CA LYS A 117 -3.88 -40.15 -8.37
C LYS A 117 -3.86 -41.61 -7.95
N ASP A 118 -4.94 -42.07 -7.31
CA ASP A 118 -5.07 -43.44 -6.81
C ASP A 118 -4.96 -44.44 -7.97
N LYS A 119 -5.63 -44.18 -9.10
CA LYS A 119 -5.52 -44.99 -10.33
C LYS A 119 -4.08 -45.07 -10.84
N LEU A 120 -3.37 -43.95 -10.91
CA LEU A 120 -1.97 -43.93 -11.37
C LEU A 120 -1.03 -44.68 -10.41
N GLU A 121 -1.27 -44.58 -9.10
CA GLU A 121 -0.50 -45.29 -8.09
C GLU A 121 -0.72 -46.81 -8.18
N THR A 122 -1.98 -47.25 -8.30
CA THR A 122 -2.32 -48.67 -8.51
C THR A 122 -1.63 -49.23 -9.75
N LEU A 123 -1.76 -48.57 -10.90
CA LEU A 123 -1.14 -49.04 -12.15
C LEU A 123 0.40 -49.10 -12.07
N ARG A 124 1.02 -48.18 -11.32
CA ARG A 124 2.47 -48.22 -11.07
C ARG A 124 2.86 -49.39 -10.17
N GLY A 125 2.04 -49.71 -9.18
CA GLY A 125 2.21 -50.90 -8.35
C GLY A 125 2.12 -52.18 -9.18
N GLU A 126 1.08 -52.30 -10.01
CA GLU A 126 0.88 -53.44 -10.91
C GLU A 126 2.06 -53.59 -11.90
N LEU A 127 2.56 -52.50 -12.48
CA LEU A 127 3.73 -52.54 -13.36
C LEU A 127 5.00 -52.99 -12.61
N ALA A 128 5.16 -52.61 -11.34
CA ALA A 128 6.28 -53.07 -10.52
C ALA A 128 6.19 -54.58 -10.24
N ASP A 129 4.98 -55.10 -9.99
CA ASP A 129 4.74 -56.53 -9.82
C ASP A 129 5.04 -57.32 -11.10
N VAL A 130 4.64 -56.80 -12.27
CA VAL A 130 5.01 -57.39 -13.57
C VAL A 130 6.52 -57.37 -13.76
N ARG A 131 7.19 -56.25 -13.46
CA ARG A 131 8.66 -56.18 -13.53
C ARG A 131 9.33 -57.23 -12.66
N LYS A 132 8.82 -57.46 -11.45
CA LYS A 132 9.33 -58.50 -10.55
C LYS A 132 9.19 -59.89 -11.19
N LYS A 133 8.03 -60.21 -11.76
CA LYS A 133 7.80 -61.49 -12.46
C LYS A 133 8.72 -61.65 -13.68
N VAL A 134 8.90 -60.60 -14.48
CA VAL A 134 9.81 -60.60 -15.64
C VAL A 134 11.25 -60.86 -15.19
N ILE A 135 11.71 -60.21 -14.12
CA ILE A 135 13.04 -60.45 -13.54
C ILE A 135 13.18 -61.90 -13.05
N GLU A 136 12.18 -62.45 -12.37
CA GLU A 136 12.20 -63.84 -11.91
C GLU A 136 12.31 -64.83 -13.09
N THR A 137 11.65 -64.56 -14.21
CA THR A 137 11.79 -65.35 -15.45
C THR A 137 13.16 -65.18 -16.07
N LEU A 138 13.67 -63.95 -16.19
CA LEU A 138 15.02 -63.69 -16.73
C LEU A 138 16.11 -64.39 -15.91
N LEU A 139 15.99 -64.42 -14.58
CA LEU A 139 16.92 -65.15 -13.71
C LEU A 139 16.93 -66.66 -13.98
N LYS A 140 15.80 -67.24 -14.40
CA LYS A 140 15.69 -68.68 -14.69
C LYS A 140 16.14 -69.01 -16.10
N ASP A 141 15.71 -68.22 -17.07
CA ASP A 141 15.69 -68.64 -18.48
C ASP A 141 16.60 -67.81 -19.40
N ASN A 142 17.23 -66.73 -18.90
CA ASN A 142 18.08 -65.86 -19.71
C ASN A 142 19.55 -65.85 -19.23
N GLU A 143 20.43 -66.52 -19.99
CA GLU A 143 21.85 -66.62 -19.66
C GLU A 143 22.57 -65.25 -19.62
N GLU A 144 22.20 -64.33 -20.50
CA GLU A 144 22.81 -63.00 -20.55
C GLU A 144 22.49 -62.20 -19.29
N TYR A 145 21.23 -62.28 -18.83
CA TYR A 145 20.79 -61.67 -17.58
C TYR A 145 21.47 -62.29 -16.36
N GLN A 146 21.60 -63.62 -16.31
CA GLN A 146 22.33 -64.30 -15.24
C GLN A 146 23.81 -63.86 -15.20
N LYS A 147 24.48 -63.77 -16.35
CA LYS A 147 25.85 -63.26 -16.46
C LYS A 147 25.94 -61.81 -16.00
N ALA A 148 25.04 -60.95 -16.46
CA ALA A 148 24.98 -59.55 -16.05
C ALA A 148 24.72 -59.37 -14.54
N SER A 149 23.84 -60.18 -13.94
CA SER A 149 23.58 -60.14 -12.49
C SER A 149 24.81 -60.54 -11.68
N LYS A 150 25.53 -61.59 -12.10
CA LYS A 150 26.80 -61.98 -11.44
C LYS A 150 27.87 -60.90 -11.54
N VAL A 151 27.99 -60.23 -12.69
CA VAL A 151 28.92 -59.10 -12.87
C VAL A 151 28.54 -57.93 -11.95
N TYR A 152 27.25 -57.61 -11.84
CA TYR A 152 26.76 -56.57 -10.93
C TYR A 152 27.03 -56.93 -9.46
N GLU A 153 26.71 -58.15 -9.03
CA GLU A 153 26.96 -58.64 -7.68
C GLU A 153 28.45 -58.62 -7.34
N ALA A 154 29.32 -59.02 -8.28
CA ALA A 154 30.78 -58.95 -8.12
C ALA A 154 31.27 -57.51 -7.99
N ALA A 155 30.77 -56.58 -8.82
CA ALA A 155 31.13 -55.17 -8.76
C ALA A 155 30.69 -54.52 -7.44
N VAL A 156 29.50 -54.85 -6.93
CA VAL A 156 29.00 -54.37 -5.63
C VAL A 156 29.82 -54.94 -4.48
N ALA A 157 30.15 -56.24 -4.52
CA ALA A 157 30.99 -56.88 -3.51
C ALA A 157 32.41 -56.27 -3.48
N GLU A 158 33.00 -56.04 -4.65
CA GLU A 158 34.30 -55.37 -4.82
C GLU A 158 34.26 -53.93 -4.32
N GLN A 159 33.21 -53.17 -4.64
CA GLN A 159 33.01 -51.83 -4.10
C GLN A 159 32.94 -51.87 -2.57
N LYS A 160 32.11 -52.76 -2.00
CA LYS A 160 31.93 -52.88 -0.55
C LYS A 160 33.22 -53.28 0.16
N ALA A 161 34.03 -54.16 -0.43
CA ALA A 161 35.32 -54.57 0.11
C ALA A 161 36.36 -53.44 0.08
N ASN A 162 36.24 -52.49 -0.87
CA ASN A 162 37.22 -51.43 -1.12
C ASN A 162 36.69 -50.01 -0.82
N MET A 163 35.86 -49.85 0.21
CA MET A 163 35.36 -48.54 0.69
C MET A 163 36.06 -48.04 1.96
N GLY A 164 37.15 -48.70 2.40
CA GLY A 164 37.87 -48.36 3.63
C GLY A 164 38.65 -47.03 3.58
N ALA A 165 39.06 -46.54 4.76
CA ALA A 165 39.76 -45.26 4.92
C ALA A 165 41.10 -45.15 4.16
N GLY A 166 41.73 -46.28 3.82
CA GLY A 166 42.97 -46.34 3.04
C GLY A 166 42.78 -46.30 1.52
N VAL A 167 41.55 -46.25 1.01
CA VAL A 167 41.27 -46.27 -0.44
C VAL A 167 41.18 -44.84 -0.98
N SER A 168 41.92 -44.58 -2.05
CA SER A 168 41.97 -43.26 -2.69
C SER A 168 40.56 -42.80 -3.14
N PRO A 169 40.29 -41.49 -3.14
CA PRO A 169 39.07 -40.95 -3.73
C PRO A 169 38.85 -41.37 -5.19
N GLU A 170 39.94 -41.45 -5.98
CA GLU A 170 39.92 -41.87 -7.38
C GLU A 170 39.44 -43.32 -7.52
N THR A 171 40.00 -44.25 -6.74
CA THR A 171 39.59 -45.66 -6.74
C THR A 171 38.12 -45.82 -6.33
N ARG A 172 37.64 -45.03 -5.36
CA ARG A 172 36.21 -45.04 -4.98
C ARG A 172 35.29 -44.56 -6.11
N ARG A 173 35.72 -43.57 -6.89
CA ARG A 173 34.98 -43.11 -8.08
C ARG A 173 34.94 -44.18 -9.16
N GLU A 174 36.05 -44.84 -9.43
CA GLU A 174 36.13 -45.93 -10.42
C GLU A 174 35.24 -47.11 -10.04
N LEU A 175 35.25 -47.54 -8.77
CA LEU A 175 34.38 -48.60 -8.28
C LEU A 175 32.90 -48.24 -8.36
N THR A 176 32.55 -46.98 -8.03
CA THR A 176 31.18 -46.47 -8.17
C THR A 176 30.73 -46.48 -9.63
N LYS A 177 31.61 -46.08 -10.55
CA LYS A 177 31.35 -46.14 -12.00
C LYS A 177 31.17 -47.58 -12.47
N LYS A 178 32.02 -48.51 -12.02
CA LYS A 178 31.93 -49.93 -12.37
C LYS A 178 30.59 -50.55 -11.95
N VAL A 179 30.11 -50.23 -10.74
CA VAL A 179 28.78 -50.65 -10.28
C VAL A 179 27.67 -50.04 -11.12
N ALA A 180 27.75 -48.74 -11.44
CA ALA A 180 26.75 -48.07 -12.28
C ALA A 180 26.70 -48.64 -13.70
N ASP A 181 27.85 -48.94 -14.31
CA ASP A 181 27.94 -49.54 -15.65
C ASP A 181 27.38 -50.98 -15.66
N ALA A 182 27.64 -51.76 -14.60
CA ALA A 182 27.07 -53.10 -14.43
C ALA A 182 25.55 -53.07 -14.19
N ASP A 183 25.06 -52.15 -13.35
CA ASP A 183 23.62 -51.94 -13.12
C ASP A 183 22.92 -51.52 -14.42
N LYS A 184 23.52 -50.62 -15.19
CA LYS A 184 22.97 -50.18 -16.49
C LYS A 184 22.87 -51.34 -17.47
N SER A 185 23.88 -52.19 -17.55
CA SER A 185 23.87 -53.36 -18.43
C SER A 185 22.75 -54.34 -18.04
N LYS A 186 22.62 -54.63 -16.75
CA LYS A 186 21.54 -55.46 -16.20
C LYS A 186 20.16 -54.86 -16.51
N ARG A 187 19.95 -53.59 -16.20
CA ARG A 187 18.66 -52.89 -16.47
C ARG A 187 18.31 -52.83 -17.95
N THR A 188 19.29 -52.73 -18.85
CA THR A 188 19.02 -52.72 -20.29
C THR A 188 18.32 -54.01 -20.71
N ILE A 189 18.73 -55.16 -20.17
CA ILE A 189 18.09 -56.46 -20.43
C ILE A 189 16.67 -56.49 -19.84
N GLU A 190 16.49 -55.99 -18.61
CA GLU A 190 15.17 -55.88 -17.99
C GLU A 190 14.22 -55.00 -18.80
N ASP A 191 14.68 -53.84 -19.25
CA ASP A 191 13.88 -52.89 -20.00
C ASP A 191 13.48 -53.45 -21.38
N VAL A 192 14.38 -54.20 -22.05
CA VAL A 192 14.05 -54.92 -23.29
C VAL A 192 13.02 -56.02 -23.04
N ALA A 193 13.15 -56.78 -21.95
CA ALA A 193 12.18 -57.80 -21.59
C ALA A 193 10.80 -57.21 -21.26
N MET A 194 10.77 -56.14 -20.46
CA MET A 194 9.55 -55.37 -20.17
C MET A 194 8.93 -54.76 -21.43
N ALA A 195 9.75 -54.31 -22.38
CA ALA A 195 9.28 -53.78 -23.66
C ALA A 195 8.74 -54.88 -24.59
N ASN A 196 8.95 -56.16 -24.29
CA ASN A 196 8.44 -57.29 -25.05
C ASN A 196 7.25 -57.97 -24.38
N ASP A 197 7.18 -57.94 -23.05
CA ASP A 197 6.10 -58.48 -22.22
C ASP A 197 4.74 -57.78 -22.52
N SER A 198 3.69 -58.59 -22.72
CA SER A 198 2.36 -58.07 -23.11
C SER A 198 1.69 -57.29 -22.00
N ASP A 199 1.82 -57.75 -20.76
CA ASP A 199 1.16 -57.14 -19.60
C ASP A 199 1.85 -55.81 -19.28
N ALA A 200 3.19 -55.78 -19.34
CA ALA A 200 3.97 -54.57 -19.19
C ALA A 200 3.65 -53.50 -20.26
N LYS A 201 3.45 -53.91 -21.53
CA LYS A 201 3.03 -53.00 -22.61
C LYS A 201 1.67 -52.37 -22.33
N GLU A 202 0.69 -53.20 -21.96
CA GLU A 202 -0.66 -52.74 -21.69
C GLU A 202 -0.70 -51.83 -20.47
N LEU A 203 -0.05 -52.20 -19.36
CA LEU A 203 0.08 -51.35 -18.18
C LEU A 203 0.79 -50.03 -18.49
N THR A 204 1.84 -50.05 -19.32
CA THR A 204 2.53 -48.82 -19.74
C THR A 204 1.60 -47.89 -20.54
N LYS A 205 0.74 -48.45 -21.39
CA LYS A 205 -0.28 -47.69 -22.12
C LYS A 205 -1.31 -47.09 -21.14
N GLN A 206 -1.83 -47.89 -20.22
CA GLN A 206 -2.79 -47.44 -19.22
C GLN A 206 -2.20 -46.37 -18.29
N ILE A 207 -0.91 -46.47 -17.94
CA ILE A 207 -0.20 -45.43 -17.17
C ILE A 207 -0.13 -44.12 -17.95
N LYS A 208 0.10 -44.16 -19.28
CA LYS A 208 0.09 -42.94 -20.11
C LYS A 208 -1.29 -42.30 -20.12
N GLU A 209 -2.34 -43.09 -20.27
CA GLU A 209 -3.74 -42.63 -20.23
C GLU A 209 -4.09 -42.05 -18.84
N ALA A 210 -3.78 -42.75 -17.75
CA ALA A 210 -3.98 -42.29 -16.39
C ALA A 210 -3.18 -41.01 -16.07
N THR A 211 -1.97 -40.87 -16.64
CA THR A 211 -1.18 -39.63 -16.51
C THR A 211 -1.85 -38.46 -17.23
N ALA A 212 -2.43 -38.71 -18.41
CA ALA A 212 -3.21 -37.69 -19.12
C ALA A 212 -4.49 -37.32 -18.35
N GLU A 213 -5.21 -38.30 -17.79
CA GLU A 213 -6.37 -38.08 -16.91
C GLU A 213 -6.00 -37.25 -15.68
N LEU A 214 -4.88 -37.57 -15.01
CA LEU A 214 -4.36 -36.77 -13.88
C LEU A 214 -4.05 -35.33 -14.31
N GLY A 215 -3.47 -35.15 -15.50
CA GLY A 215 -3.23 -33.84 -16.09
C GLY A 215 -4.52 -33.05 -16.30
N MET A 216 -5.58 -33.70 -16.80
CA MET A 216 -6.91 -33.08 -16.96
C MET A 216 -7.56 -32.75 -15.62
N ALA A 217 -7.51 -33.67 -14.64
CA ALA A 217 -8.03 -33.43 -13.29
C ALA A 217 -7.30 -32.25 -12.61
N SER A 218 -5.99 -32.13 -12.81
CA SER A 218 -5.22 -31.00 -12.31
C SER A 218 -5.61 -29.67 -12.99
N LYS A 219 -5.97 -29.68 -14.28
CA LYS A 219 -6.49 -28.48 -14.95
C LYS A 219 -7.87 -28.09 -14.39
N ARG A 220 -8.78 -29.06 -14.25
CA ARG A 220 -10.10 -28.86 -13.65
C ARG A 220 -10.03 -28.32 -12.22
N LYS A 221 -9.04 -28.74 -11.43
CA LYS A 221 -8.75 -28.15 -10.11
C LYS A 221 -8.49 -26.63 -10.20
N THR A 222 -7.67 -26.20 -11.16
CA THR A 222 -7.38 -24.76 -11.32
C THR A 222 -8.63 -24.00 -11.77
N GLU A 223 -9.35 -24.55 -12.75
CA GLU A 223 -10.60 -23.97 -13.26
C GLU A 223 -11.69 -23.88 -12.18
N SER A 224 -11.79 -24.87 -11.29
CA SER A 224 -12.76 -24.85 -10.19
C SER A 224 -12.48 -23.75 -9.17
N ILE A 225 -11.19 -23.48 -8.87
CA ILE A 225 -10.80 -22.35 -8.02
C ILE A 225 -11.16 -21.02 -8.69
N GLU A 226 -10.87 -20.87 -9.98
CA GLU A 226 -11.13 -19.61 -10.71
C GLU A 226 -12.62 -19.31 -10.85
N SER A 227 -13.42 -20.36 -11.07
CA SER A 227 -14.86 -20.29 -11.22
C SER A 227 -15.62 -20.33 -9.89
N ASP A 228 -14.94 -20.44 -8.74
CA ASP A 228 -15.57 -20.56 -7.43
C ASP A 228 -16.49 -19.35 -7.13
N PRO A 229 -17.80 -19.56 -6.93
CA PRO A 229 -18.75 -18.46 -6.76
C PRO A 229 -18.49 -17.63 -5.50
N LYS A 230 -18.03 -18.24 -4.41
CA LYS A 230 -17.76 -17.53 -3.15
C LYS A 230 -16.54 -16.65 -3.28
N LEU A 231 -15.46 -17.16 -3.89
CA LEU A 231 -14.25 -16.41 -4.19
C LEU A 231 -14.53 -15.27 -5.17
N SER A 232 -15.31 -15.52 -6.22
CA SER A 232 -15.72 -14.49 -7.17
C SER A 232 -16.52 -13.37 -6.49
N SER A 233 -17.52 -13.74 -5.68
CA SER A 233 -18.31 -12.79 -4.90
C SER A 233 -17.45 -11.99 -3.91
N ALA A 234 -16.55 -12.65 -3.18
CA ALA A 234 -15.65 -11.99 -2.24
C ALA A 234 -14.67 -11.03 -2.94
N LYS A 235 -14.19 -11.36 -4.15
CA LYS A 235 -13.38 -10.44 -4.97
C LYS A 235 -14.16 -9.18 -5.32
N VAL A 236 -15.41 -9.33 -5.76
CA VAL A 236 -16.28 -8.18 -6.09
C VAL A 236 -16.53 -7.31 -4.86
N ALA A 237 -16.88 -7.92 -3.72
CA ALA A 237 -17.10 -7.22 -2.46
C ALA A 237 -15.84 -6.46 -1.98
N PHE A 238 -14.66 -7.08 -2.09
CA PHE A 238 -13.38 -6.46 -1.77
C PHE A 238 -13.07 -5.25 -2.68
N LEU A 239 -13.26 -5.39 -3.99
CA LEU A 239 -13.02 -4.30 -4.95
C LEU A 239 -13.96 -3.13 -4.68
N ARG A 240 -15.22 -3.42 -4.38
CA ARG A 240 -16.21 -2.40 -4.02
C ARG A 240 -15.81 -1.62 -2.79
N THR A 241 -15.49 -2.29 -1.68
CA THR A 241 -15.11 -1.59 -0.43
C THR A 241 -13.76 -0.89 -0.54
N ARG A 242 -12.84 -1.37 -1.37
CA ARG A 242 -11.59 -0.66 -1.70
C ARG A 242 -11.89 0.69 -2.36
N ASP A 243 -12.79 0.72 -3.33
CA ASP A 243 -13.13 1.95 -4.05
C ASP A 243 -13.93 2.92 -3.16
N GLU A 244 -14.83 2.39 -2.32
CA GLU A 244 -15.54 3.16 -1.29
C GLU A 244 -14.57 3.76 -0.25
N LEU A 245 -13.60 2.99 0.24
CA LEU A 245 -12.55 3.46 1.16
C LEU A 245 -11.70 4.57 0.53
N LYS A 246 -11.29 4.40 -0.73
CA LYS A 246 -10.52 5.42 -1.46
C LYS A 246 -11.31 6.73 -1.58
N LYS A 247 -12.60 6.64 -1.90
CA LYS A 247 -13.48 7.80 -1.98
C LYS A 247 -13.64 8.47 -0.61
N ALA A 248 -13.99 7.71 0.43
CA ALA A 248 -14.18 8.25 1.77
C ALA A 248 -12.90 8.90 2.32
N LYS A 249 -11.72 8.36 1.99
CA LYS A 249 -10.43 8.96 2.36
C LYS A 249 -10.21 10.30 1.66
N SER A 250 -10.50 10.39 0.36
CA SER A 250 -10.43 11.65 -0.39
C SER A 250 -11.37 12.71 0.20
N ASP A 251 -12.59 12.32 0.54
CA ASP A 251 -13.59 13.23 1.14
C ASP A 251 -13.10 13.72 2.53
N LEU A 252 -12.49 12.83 3.33
CA LEU A 252 -11.93 13.17 4.63
C LEU A 252 -10.78 14.17 4.51
N ASP A 253 -9.84 13.92 3.59
CA ASP A 253 -8.70 14.80 3.36
C ASP A 253 -9.15 16.19 2.89
N GLN A 254 -10.22 16.26 2.08
CA GLN A 254 -10.83 17.53 1.67
C GLN A 254 -11.48 18.26 2.86
N ALA A 255 -12.26 17.57 3.68
CA ALA A 255 -12.95 18.18 4.82
C ALA A 255 -11.98 18.68 5.90
N ASP A 256 -10.97 17.87 6.25
CA ASP A 256 -9.90 18.27 7.18
C ASP A 256 -9.08 19.44 6.60
N GLY A 257 -8.81 19.43 5.29
CA GLY A 257 -8.15 20.53 4.59
C GLY A 257 -8.95 21.84 4.62
N GLU A 258 -10.26 21.77 4.43
CA GLU A 258 -11.17 22.92 4.49
C GLU A 258 -11.19 23.54 5.91
N ALA A 259 -11.38 22.72 6.94
CA ALA A 259 -11.35 23.18 8.33
C ALA A 259 -10.01 23.84 8.71
N ASN A 260 -8.89 23.27 8.26
CA ASN A 260 -7.55 23.84 8.52
C ASN A 260 -7.33 25.18 7.79
N ARG A 261 -7.84 25.33 6.57
CA ARG A 261 -7.78 26.61 5.83
C ARG A 261 -8.59 27.70 6.54
N ILE A 262 -9.81 27.38 6.99
CA ILE A 262 -10.65 28.34 7.73
C ILE A 262 -9.97 28.75 9.04
N ARG A 263 -9.45 27.78 9.81
CA ARG A 263 -8.72 28.06 11.05
C ARG A 263 -7.51 28.98 10.82
N SER A 264 -6.77 28.75 9.73
CA SER A 264 -5.63 29.59 9.37
C SER A 264 -6.04 31.01 8.98
N ALA A 265 -7.12 31.16 8.21
CA ALA A 265 -7.67 32.46 7.85
C ALA A 265 -8.16 33.24 9.08
N MET A 266 -8.84 32.56 10.02
CA MET A 266 -9.26 33.16 11.28
C MET A 266 -8.07 33.62 12.12
N GLN A 267 -7.00 32.80 12.21
CA GLN A 267 -5.78 33.19 12.93
C GLN A 267 -5.13 34.43 12.31
N ALA A 268 -5.12 34.54 10.97
CA ALA A 268 -4.63 35.72 10.28
C ALA A 268 -5.45 36.98 10.62
N LEU A 269 -6.78 36.86 10.67
CA LEU A 269 -7.67 37.95 11.09
C LEU A 269 -7.44 38.36 12.55
N VAL A 270 -7.25 37.41 13.46
CA VAL A 270 -6.88 37.70 14.87
C VAL A 270 -5.55 38.46 14.94
N ASN A 271 -4.55 38.02 14.19
CA ASN A 271 -3.25 38.69 14.13
C ASN A 271 -3.37 40.11 13.56
N GLN A 272 -4.18 40.30 12.52
CA GLN A 272 -4.46 41.62 11.93
C GLN A 272 -5.17 42.54 12.92
N ARG A 273 -6.18 42.05 13.64
CA ARG A 273 -6.87 42.80 14.70
C ARG A 273 -5.90 43.26 15.78
N ASN A 274 -5.03 42.36 16.24
CA ASN A 274 -4.02 42.67 17.27
C ASN A 274 -3.02 43.73 16.78
N ALA A 275 -2.59 43.65 15.52
CA ALA A 275 -1.69 44.64 14.92
C ALA A 275 -2.33 46.04 14.89
N ILE A 276 -3.58 46.15 14.46
CA ILE A 276 -4.32 47.43 14.43
C ILE A 276 -4.52 47.95 15.87
N GLN A 277 -4.89 47.09 16.81
CA GLN A 277 -5.07 47.49 18.20
C GLN A 277 -3.76 48.03 18.82
N ASN A 278 -2.63 47.38 18.54
CA ASN A 278 -1.31 47.84 18.97
C ASN A 278 -0.96 49.20 18.35
N GLN A 279 -1.32 49.43 17.07
CA GLN A 279 -1.12 50.70 16.39
C GLN A 279 -1.96 51.83 17.00
N ILE A 280 -3.22 51.56 17.36
CA ILE A 280 -4.09 52.52 18.06
C ILE A 280 -3.48 52.89 19.42
N ASN A 281 -3.04 51.89 20.20
CA ASN A 281 -2.43 52.11 21.52
C ASN A 281 -1.15 52.96 21.41
N LEU A 282 -0.32 52.71 20.38
CA LEU A 282 0.89 53.50 20.13
C LEU A 282 0.55 54.96 19.77
N GLN A 283 -0.44 55.19 18.90
CA GLN A 283 -0.87 56.54 18.55
C GLN A 283 -1.42 57.31 19.76
N GLN A 284 -2.19 56.66 20.63
CA GLN A 284 -2.68 57.28 21.87
C GLN A 284 -1.53 57.67 22.81
N ARG A 285 -0.52 56.81 22.97
CA ARG A 285 0.68 57.14 23.77
C ARG A 285 1.44 58.33 23.19
N MET A 286 1.61 58.40 21.87
CA MET A 286 2.27 59.52 21.21
C MET A 286 1.51 60.85 21.38
N GLN A 287 0.17 60.80 21.39
CA GLN A 287 -0.66 61.99 21.62
C GLN A 287 -0.65 62.45 23.09
N GLN A 288 -0.59 61.51 24.04
CA GLN A 288 -0.52 61.83 25.48
C GLN A 288 0.89 62.25 25.93
N GLY A 289 1.94 61.75 25.28
CA GLY A 289 3.34 62.10 25.57
C GLY A 289 3.79 63.46 25.02
N GLY A 290 2.99 64.11 24.18
CA GLY A 290 3.33 65.40 23.55
C GLY A 290 3.03 66.64 24.40
N ASN A 291 2.35 66.51 25.54
CA ASN A 291 1.82 67.66 26.29
C ASN A 291 2.52 67.98 27.63
N ASN A 292 3.66 67.33 27.94
CA ASN A 292 4.35 67.48 29.24
C ASN A 292 5.83 67.92 29.15
N GLY A 293 6.21 68.64 28.10
CA GLY A 293 7.61 69.06 27.92
C GLY A 293 7.78 70.40 27.24
N ASN A 294 7.23 71.49 27.80
CA ASN A 294 7.65 72.86 27.43
C ASN A 294 7.27 73.91 28.49
N GLN A 295 7.71 73.72 29.74
CA GLN A 295 7.83 74.82 30.71
C GLN A 295 9.01 74.57 31.65
N GLN A 296 10.23 74.59 31.14
CA GLN A 296 11.40 74.78 32.00
C GLN A 296 12.63 75.25 31.21
N ASN A 297 12.63 76.52 30.78
CA ASN A 297 13.87 77.29 30.73
C ASN A 297 13.61 78.77 30.51
N GLY A 298 13.97 79.60 31.48
CA GLY A 298 13.90 81.05 31.32
C GLY A 298 13.89 81.85 32.62
N ASN A 299 14.83 81.62 33.54
CA ASN A 299 15.27 82.71 34.42
C ASN A 299 16.68 82.47 34.99
N ARG A 300 17.69 82.85 34.19
CA ARG A 300 19.05 83.14 34.65
C ARG A 300 19.56 84.33 33.85
N ASN A 301 19.42 85.53 34.42
CA ASN A 301 20.48 86.54 34.56
C ASN A 301 19.87 87.91 34.82
N GLY A 302 20.36 88.58 35.87
CA GLY A 302 19.99 89.97 36.17
C GLY A 302 20.53 90.48 37.50
N ARG A 303 21.82 90.23 37.77
CA ARG A 303 22.58 90.87 38.86
C ARG A 303 23.32 92.06 38.26
N SER A 304 22.95 93.27 38.67
CA SER A 304 23.71 94.54 38.68
C SER A 304 22.78 95.53 39.39
N GLY A 305 23.22 96.23 40.44
CA GLY A 305 24.21 97.29 40.34
C GLY A 305 23.44 98.59 40.29
#